data_AF-A0A432JX43-F1
#
_entry.id   AF-A0A432JX43-F1
#
_cell.length_a   1.000
_cell.length_b   1.000
_cell.length_c   1.000
_cell.angle_alpha   90.00
_cell.angle_beta   90.00
_cell.angle_gamma   90.00
#
_symmetry.space_group_name_H-M   'P 1'
#
loop_
_entity.id
_entity.type
_entity.pdbx_description
1 polymer ?
#
loop_
_entity_poly.entity_id
_entity_poly.type
_entity_poly.pdbx_seq_one_letter_code
_entity_poly.pdbx_strand_id
1 'polypeptide(L)'
;MYQDKFVFAQLTSFLNRSKFNRIVAKYDGDKYVKHFTCWNQMLAMMFGQLSSRESLRDLIVALDAHYSKCYHLGMGKNVSKSSLARANRDRDYHIFEEYAYYLVNKARQKRVSDIFKLGGNVYAFDSTTIDLCLSVFWWAKFRKKKGGIKVHTLYDIETQIPAFFHITEASVHDSKAMKEIPYESNSFYIFDRAYNNFKMLYKIHQIGAYFVIRGKKNLQYKSIKWKRRLPKNILSDGTIELTGFYPRQYYPEPFRLVRYWDEEQEREFTFITNAMHISALQIAELYKNRWQVELFFKWLKQHLKIKKFWGTTENAVRIQIYIAISTYCLVAIIQKDMQINRSTYEVLQILSISLTDKTQLRNLFDKTKFQNDKEQYRLNAPNLFDY
;
A
#
# COMPACT_ATOMS: atom_id res chain seq x y z
N MET A 1 5.78 -25.44 -19.19
CA MET A 1 7.21 -25.84 -19.19
C MET A 1 8.02 -24.61 -19.61
N TYR A 2 8.75 -23.99 -18.67
CA TYR A 2 9.47 -22.71 -18.86
C TYR A 2 10.95 -22.91 -19.25
N GLN A 3 11.30 -24.04 -19.88
CA GLN A 3 12.68 -24.28 -20.31
C GLN A 3 13.14 -23.11 -21.20
N ASP A 4 14.28 -22.53 -20.84
CA ASP A 4 14.97 -21.39 -21.48
C ASP A 4 14.37 -19.99 -21.38
N LYS A 5 13.26 -19.78 -20.64
CA LYS A 5 12.75 -18.42 -20.40
C LYS A 5 13.52 -17.71 -19.29
N PHE A 6 13.85 -16.44 -19.51
CA PHE A 6 14.41 -15.58 -18.46
C PHE A 6 13.46 -15.48 -17.27
N VAL A 7 14.00 -15.36 -16.05
CA VAL A 7 13.23 -15.22 -14.80
C VAL A 7 12.19 -14.11 -14.94
N PHE A 8 12.56 -12.94 -15.46
CA PHE A 8 11.59 -11.86 -15.68
C PHE A 8 10.47 -12.23 -16.67
N ALA A 9 10.77 -12.96 -17.75
CA ALA A 9 9.75 -13.45 -18.68
C ALA A 9 8.83 -14.50 -18.00
N GLN A 10 9.35 -15.29 -17.07
CA GLN A 10 8.53 -16.17 -16.24
C GLN A 10 7.63 -15.36 -15.30
N LEU A 11 8.14 -14.32 -14.62
CA LEU A 11 7.33 -13.43 -13.75
C LEU A 11 6.17 -12.79 -14.52
N THR A 12 6.47 -12.22 -15.69
CA THR A 12 5.48 -11.50 -16.50
C THR A 12 4.40 -12.41 -17.07
N SER A 13 4.61 -13.72 -17.11
CA SER A 13 3.57 -14.68 -17.50
C SER A 13 2.41 -14.81 -16.50
N PHE A 14 2.63 -14.39 -15.24
CA PHE A 14 1.56 -14.31 -14.24
C PHE A 14 0.63 -13.09 -14.45
N LEU A 15 1.06 -12.14 -15.27
CA LEU A 15 0.29 -10.96 -15.66
C LEU A 15 -0.71 -11.31 -16.78
N ASN A 16 -1.92 -10.75 -16.69
CA ASN A 16 -2.95 -10.97 -17.70
C ASN A 16 -2.82 -9.95 -18.83
N ARG A 17 -2.05 -10.32 -19.87
CA ARG A 17 -1.83 -9.47 -21.05
C ARG A 17 -3.13 -9.11 -21.77
N SER A 18 -4.07 -10.03 -21.90
CA SER A 18 -5.35 -9.78 -22.58
C SER A 18 -6.19 -8.74 -21.86
N LYS A 19 -6.23 -8.78 -20.52
CA LYS A 19 -6.90 -7.76 -19.71
C LYS A 19 -6.22 -6.40 -19.86
N PHE A 20 -4.89 -6.36 -19.83
CA PHE A 20 -4.14 -5.11 -20.03
C PHE A 20 -4.43 -4.50 -21.41
N ASN A 21 -4.38 -5.28 -22.48
CA ASN A 21 -4.65 -4.79 -23.83
C ASN A 21 -6.07 -4.21 -23.98
N ARG A 22 -7.07 -4.80 -23.31
CA ARG A 22 -8.44 -4.24 -23.27
C ARG A 22 -8.50 -2.88 -22.58
N ILE A 23 -7.74 -2.70 -21.49
CA ILE A 23 -7.63 -1.41 -20.80
C ILE A 23 -6.92 -0.40 -21.70
N VAL A 24 -5.81 -0.78 -22.34
CA VAL A 24 -5.11 0.10 -23.29
C VAL A 24 -6.03 0.56 -24.43
N ALA A 25 -6.85 -0.35 -24.97
CA ALA A 25 -7.81 -0.02 -26.02
C ALA A 25 -8.91 0.95 -25.54
N LYS A 26 -9.36 0.82 -24.28
CA LYS A 26 -10.35 1.75 -23.68
C LYS A 26 -9.85 3.20 -23.61
N TYR A 27 -8.55 3.41 -23.40
CA TYR A 27 -7.93 4.73 -23.27
C TYR A 27 -7.12 5.16 -24.50
N ASP A 28 -7.20 4.43 -25.62
CA ASP A 28 -6.41 4.68 -26.84
C ASP A 28 -4.89 4.80 -26.58
N GLY A 29 -4.36 4.10 -25.58
CA GLY A 29 -2.99 4.33 -25.08
C GLY A 29 -1.86 4.01 -26.07
N ASP A 30 -2.17 3.17 -27.07
CA ASP A 30 -1.25 2.79 -28.15
C ASP A 30 -1.59 3.45 -29.50
N LYS A 31 -2.43 4.49 -29.50
CA LYS A 31 -2.76 5.25 -30.71
C LYS A 31 -1.49 5.83 -31.34
N TYR A 32 -1.28 5.55 -32.63
CA TYR A 32 -0.10 5.94 -33.42
C TYR A 32 1.24 5.32 -32.97
N VAL A 33 1.23 4.33 -32.06
CA VAL A 33 2.45 3.67 -31.58
C VAL A 33 2.88 2.57 -32.54
N LYS A 34 4.13 2.63 -33.03
CA LYS A 34 4.68 1.63 -33.96
C LYS A 34 5.44 0.48 -33.29
N HIS A 35 6.21 0.76 -32.24
CA HIS A 35 7.17 -0.23 -31.68
C HIS A 35 7.18 -0.34 -30.16
N PHE A 36 7.01 0.75 -29.43
CA PHE A 36 7.11 0.77 -27.97
C PHE A 36 5.73 0.90 -27.36
N THR A 37 5.00 -0.19 -27.15
CA THR A 37 3.60 -0.18 -26.64
C THR A 37 3.50 0.17 -25.15
N CYS A 38 2.29 0.39 -24.66
CA CYS A 38 1.98 0.50 -23.22
C CYS A 38 2.43 -0.75 -22.45
N TRP A 39 2.31 -1.94 -23.07
CA TRP A 39 2.80 -3.18 -22.47
C TRP A 39 4.33 -3.17 -22.32
N ASN A 40 5.05 -2.74 -23.36
CA ASN A 40 6.51 -2.64 -23.30
C ASN A 40 6.98 -1.63 -22.24
N GLN A 41 6.28 -0.50 -22.13
CA GLN A 41 6.51 0.48 -21.05
C GLN A 41 6.28 -0.12 -19.68
N MET A 42 5.15 -0.82 -19.47
CA MET A 42 4.87 -1.45 -18.18
C MET A 42 5.99 -2.41 -17.79
N LEU A 43 6.42 -3.27 -18.71
CA LEU A 43 7.46 -4.25 -18.44
C LEU A 43 8.84 -3.62 -18.20
N ALA A 44 9.23 -2.60 -18.98
CA ALA A 44 10.48 -1.88 -18.75
C ALA A 44 10.49 -1.20 -17.37
N MET A 45 9.37 -0.59 -16.99
CA MET A 45 9.23 0.07 -15.69
C MET A 45 9.21 -0.94 -14.53
N MET A 46 8.49 -2.07 -14.66
CA MET A 46 8.49 -3.15 -13.66
C MET A 46 9.87 -3.77 -13.48
N PHE A 47 10.63 -3.95 -14.57
CA PHE A 47 12.01 -4.41 -14.49
C PHE A 47 12.89 -3.43 -13.72
N GLY A 48 12.75 -2.12 -13.97
CA GLY A 48 13.46 -1.11 -13.20
C GLY A 48 13.09 -1.12 -11.71
N GLN A 49 11.84 -1.41 -11.37
CA GLN A 49 11.40 -1.57 -9.98
C GLN A 49 12.07 -2.78 -9.33
N LEU A 50 12.01 -3.96 -9.98
CA LEU A 50 12.56 -5.21 -9.47
C LEU A 50 14.09 -5.18 -9.37
N SER A 51 14.78 -4.63 -10.37
CA SER A 51 16.25 -4.49 -10.38
C SER A 51 16.75 -3.28 -9.57
N SER A 52 15.84 -2.58 -8.88
CA SER A 52 16.18 -1.46 -8.01
C SER A 52 16.96 -0.32 -8.69
N ARG A 53 16.57 0.08 -9.90
CA ARG A 53 17.22 1.19 -10.64
C ARG A 53 16.84 2.57 -10.09
N GLU A 54 17.82 3.46 -9.97
CA GLU A 54 17.62 4.74 -9.27
C GLU A 54 17.13 5.88 -10.17
N SER A 55 17.41 5.80 -11.46
CA SER A 55 17.06 6.84 -12.42
C SER A 55 16.68 6.26 -13.77
N LEU A 56 16.00 7.07 -14.60
CA LEU A 56 15.73 6.68 -15.98
C LEU A 56 17.02 6.36 -16.74
N ARG A 57 18.10 7.12 -16.52
CA ARG A 57 19.40 6.87 -17.18
C ARG A 57 20.01 5.54 -16.73
N ASP A 58 19.99 5.26 -15.44
CA ASP A 58 20.48 4.00 -14.87
C ASP A 58 19.70 2.78 -15.42
N LEU A 59 18.37 2.89 -15.51
CA LEU A 59 17.54 1.86 -16.15
C LEU A 59 17.94 1.62 -17.62
N ILE A 60 18.11 2.67 -18.41
CA ILE A 60 18.48 2.53 -19.82
C ILE A 60 19.87 1.92 -19.98
N VAL A 61 20.87 2.36 -19.20
CA VAL A 61 22.23 1.76 -19.25
C VAL A 61 22.19 0.26 -18.93
N ALA A 62 21.40 -0.14 -17.94
CA ALA A 62 21.22 -1.56 -17.60
C ALA A 62 20.50 -2.35 -18.71
N LEU A 63 19.49 -1.77 -19.35
CA LEU A 63 18.80 -2.40 -20.47
C LEU A 63 19.67 -2.49 -21.72
N ASP A 64 20.49 -1.48 -22.00
CA ASP A 64 21.42 -1.45 -23.14
C ASP A 64 22.50 -2.54 -22.99
N ALA A 65 23.06 -2.72 -21.79
CA ALA A 65 23.99 -3.81 -21.49
C ALA A 65 23.39 -5.21 -21.71
N HIS A 66 22.06 -5.31 -21.71
CA HIS A 66 21.31 -6.55 -21.94
C HIS A 66 20.40 -6.46 -23.17
N TYR A 67 20.75 -5.61 -24.14
CA TYR A 67 19.92 -5.33 -25.31
C TYR A 67 19.50 -6.61 -26.08
N SER A 68 20.43 -7.56 -26.24
CA SER A 68 20.17 -8.86 -26.89
C SER A 68 19.10 -9.69 -26.16
N LYS A 69 18.91 -9.47 -24.85
CA LYS A 69 17.92 -10.15 -24.02
C LYS A 69 16.56 -9.42 -23.98
N CYS A 70 16.52 -8.10 -24.26
CA CYS A 70 15.31 -7.27 -24.10
C CYS A 70 14.08 -7.81 -24.85
N TYR A 71 14.27 -8.33 -26.06
CA TYR A 71 13.19 -8.96 -26.82
C TYR A 71 12.60 -10.18 -26.09
N HIS A 72 13.47 -11.06 -25.59
CA HIS A 72 13.08 -12.26 -24.85
C HIS A 72 12.56 -11.96 -23.43
N LEU A 73 12.92 -10.82 -22.86
CA LEU A 73 12.35 -10.28 -21.62
C LEU A 73 10.94 -9.69 -21.83
N GLY A 74 10.49 -9.55 -23.08
CA GLY A 74 9.16 -9.04 -23.42
C GLY A 74 9.06 -7.52 -23.56
N MET A 75 10.18 -6.79 -23.49
CA MET A 75 10.20 -5.31 -23.56
C MET A 75 10.24 -4.76 -24.99
N GLY A 76 10.35 -5.64 -25.99
CA GLY A 76 10.47 -5.27 -27.39
C GLY A 76 11.91 -5.07 -27.86
N LYS A 77 12.06 -4.59 -29.10
CA LYS A 77 13.38 -4.51 -29.77
C LYS A 77 14.26 -3.36 -29.28
N ASN A 78 13.70 -2.23 -28.87
CA ASN A 78 14.51 -1.09 -28.42
C ASN A 78 13.73 -0.24 -27.40
N VAL A 79 14.35 0.02 -26.24
CA VAL A 79 13.84 0.91 -25.19
C VAL A 79 14.80 2.07 -25.07
N SER A 80 14.55 3.16 -25.80
CA SER A 80 15.38 4.36 -25.69
C SER A 80 14.91 5.26 -24.55
N LYS A 81 15.84 6.02 -23.96
CA LYS A 81 15.55 7.01 -22.92
C LYS A 81 14.48 8.01 -23.36
N SER A 82 14.57 8.54 -24.57
CA SER A 82 13.64 9.52 -25.11
C SER A 82 12.24 8.93 -25.28
N SER A 83 12.13 7.70 -25.78
CA SER A 83 10.85 7.02 -25.96
C SER A 83 10.18 6.71 -24.61
N LEU A 84 10.92 6.20 -23.63
CA LEU A 84 10.38 5.90 -22.31
C LEU A 84 9.99 7.18 -21.54
N ALA A 85 10.82 8.23 -21.61
CA ALA A 85 10.49 9.52 -21.00
C ALA A 85 9.22 10.14 -21.61
N ARG A 86 9.10 10.09 -22.95
CA ARG A 86 7.91 10.58 -23.67
C ARG A 86 6.67 9.77 -23.32
N ALA A 87 6.78 8.44 -23.30
CA ALA A 87 5.69 7.55 -22.90
C ALA A 87 5.21 7.83 -21.47
N ASN A 88 6.12 8.03 -20.52
CA ASN A 88 5.76 8.39 -19.14
C ASN A 88 5.12 9.79 -19.03
N ARG A 89 5.41 10.69 -19.95
CA ARG A 89 4.83 12.04 -19.96
C ARG A 89 3.44 12.05 -20.57
N ASP A 90 3.27 11.39 -21.71
CA ASP A 90 2.14 11.66 -22.62
C ASP A 90 1.02 10.61 -22.50
N ARG A 91 1.30 9.38 -22.04
CA ARG A 91 0.28 8.31 -21.95
C ARG A 91 -0.58 8.46 -20.73
N ASP A 92 -1.87 8.19 -20.86
CA ASP A 92 -2.80 8.27 -19.75
C ASP A 92 -2.42 7.29 -18.61
N TYR A 93 -2.18 7.84 -17.40
CA TYR A 93 -1.88 7.04 -16.22
C TYR A 93 -3.03 6.12 -15.81
N HIS A 94 -4.28 6.44 -16.16
CA HIS A 94 -5.44 5.63 -15.78
C HIS A 94 -5.36 4.19 -16.33
N ILE A 95 -4.61 3.97 -17.42
CA ILE A 95 -4.31 2.63 -17.95
C ILE A 95 -3.60 1.78 -16.90
N PHE A 96 -2.57 2.35 -16.26
CA PHE A 96 -1.76 1.67 -15.26
C PHE A 96 -2.47 1.61 -13.92
N GLU A 97 -3.27 2.63 -13.58
CA GLU A 97 -4.13 2.63 -12.40
C GLU A 97 -5.17 1.50 -12.45
N GLU A 98 -5.97 1.41 -13.52
CA GLU A 98 -7.01 0.39 -13.66
C GLU A 98 -6.41 -1.01 -13.63
N TYR A 99 -5.24 -1.20 -14.25
CA TYR A 99 -4.54 -2.47 -14.20
C TYR A 99 -3.94 -2.78 -12.82
N ALA A 100 -3.43 -1.78 -12.09
CA ALA A 100 -2.96 -1.96 -10.73
C ALA A 100 -4.10 -2.42 -9.82
N TYR A 101 -5.28 -1.80 -9.92
CA TYR A 101 -6.48 -2.23 -9.20
C TYR A 101 -6.93 -3.66 -9.57
N TYR A 102 -6.82 -4.04 -10.85
CA TYR A 102 -7.06 -5.42 -11.26
C TYR A 102 -6.10 -6.40 -10.56
N LEU A 103 -4.81 -6.08 -10.49
CA LEU A 103 -3.82 -6.92 -9.80
C LEU A 103 -4.01 -6.95 -8.29
N VAL A 104 -4.36 -5.83 -7.68
CA VAL A 104 -4.74 -5.72 -6.25
C VAL A 104 -5.87 -6.69 -5.95
N ASN A 105 -6.96 -6.63 -6.71
CA ASN A 105 -8.12 -7.50 -6.48
C ASN A 105 -7.76 -8.97 -6.65
N LYS A 106 -6.96 -9.31 -7.67
CA LYS A 106 -6.46 -10.68 -7.89
C LYS A 106 -5.56 -11.15 -6.74
N ALA A 107 -4.70 -10.28 -6.21
CA ALA A 107 -3.81 -10.59 -5.09
C ALA A 107 -4.60 -10.81 -3.79
N ARG A 108 -5.58 -9.93 -3.49
CA ARG A 108 -6.48 -10.06 -2.33
C ARG A 108 -7.24 -11.38 -2.35
N GLN A 109 -7.87 -11.72 -3.48
CA GLN A 109 -8.61 -12.98 -3.65
C GLN A 109 -7.75 -14.22 -3.43
N LYS A 110 -6.46 -14.19 -3.81
CA LYS A 110 -5.54 -15.32 -3.61
C LYS A 110 -5.02 -15.43 -2.18
N ARG A 111 -4.97 -14.30 -1.45
CA ARG A 111 -4.42 -14.19 -0.10
C ARG A 111 -5.48 -14.10 0.99
N VAL A 112 -6.73 -14.43 0.68
CA VAL A 112 -7.81 -14.49 1.68
C VAL A 112 -7.33 -15.35 2.85
N SER A 113 -7.26 -14.71 4.00
CA SER A 113 -6.96 -15.33 5.28
C SER A 113 -7.90 -14.70 6.30
N ASP A 114 -8.34 -15.49 7.28
CA ASP A 114 -9.28 -15.03 8.30
C ASP A 114 -8.54 -15.00 9.64
N ILE A 115 -7.84 -13.89 9.89
CA ILE A 115 -6.97 -13.73 11.06
C ILE A 115 -7.84 -13.41 12.28
N PHE A 116 -8.78 -12.46 12.13
CA PHE A 116 -9.55 -11.94 13.25
C PHE A 116 -10.91 -12.63 13.42
N LYS A 117 -11.42 -13.36 12.41
CA LYS A 117 -12.71 -14.07 12.46
C LYS A 117 -13.88 -13.17 12.83
N LEU A 118 -13.85 -11.93 12.33
CA LEU A 118 -14.86 -10.90 12.62
C LEU A 118 -16.02 -10.89 11.61
N GLY A 119 -15.99 -11.77 10.61
CA GLY A 119 -17.06 -11.85 9.59
C GLY A 119 -17.06 -10.70 8.57
N GLY A 120 -15.98 -9.90 8.53
CA GLY A 120 -15.79 -8.80 7.58
C GLY A 120 -14.33 -8.36 7.52
N ASN A 121 -13.98 -7.56 6.50
CA ASN A 121 -12.59 -7.20 6.23
C ASN A 121 -12.04 -6.21 7.26
N VAL A 122 -10.77 -6.35 7.64
CA VAL A 122 -10.09 -5.41 8.52
C VAL A 122 -9.12 -4.51 7.74
N TYR A 123 -9.44 -3.23 7.68
CA TYR A 123 -8.67 -2.23 6.96
C TYR A 123 -7.97 -1.24 7.90
N ALA A 124 -6.68 -0.99 7.67
CA ALA A 124 -5.96 0.16 8.22
C ALA A 124 -5.84 1.25 7.16
N PHE A 125 -6.29 2.46 7.48
CA PHE A 125 -6.14 3.61 6.59
C PHE A 125 -5.10 4.57 7.13
N ASP A 126 -4.11 4.87 6.29
CA ASP A 126 -3.12 5.89 6.59
C ASP A 126 -2.54 6.49 5.31
N SER A 127 -1.72 7.52 5.46
CA SER A 127 -1.06 8.20 4.36
C SER A 127 0.45 8.19 4.53
N THR A 128 1.16 8.23 3.41
CA THR A 128 2.60 8.42 3.42
C THR A 128 3.01 9.58 2.53
N THR A 129 3.83 10.48 3.07
CA THR A 129 4.36 11.61 2.31
C THR A 129 5.67 11.21 1.63
N ILE A 130 5.77 11.50 0.33
CA ILE A 130 6.99 11.36 -0.47
C ILE A 130 7.49 12.77 -0.75
N ASP A 131 8.64 13.10 -0.17
CA ASP A 131 9.27 14.40 -0.36
C ASP A 131 9.83 14.54 -1.77
N LEU A 132 9.56 15.69 -2.38
CA LEU A 132 9.99 16.03 -3.73
C LEU A 132 10.75 17.36 -3.74
N CYS A 133 11.66 17.51 -4.70
CA CYS A 133 12.32 18.78 -4.94
C CYS A 133 11.36 19.71 -5.71
N LEU A 134 10.92 20.82 -5.10
CA LEU A 134 9.92 21.71 -5.71
C LEU A 134 10.38 22.31 -7.05
N SER A 135 11.68 22.57 -7.22
CA SER A 135 12.23 23.08 -8.47
C SER A 135 12.13 22.09 -9.63
N VAL A 136 12.07 20.80 -9.33
CA VAL A 136 11.93 19.72 -10.31
C VAL A 136 10.47 19.31 -10.50
N PHE A 137 9.69 19.32 -9.41
CA PHE A 137 8.28 18.94 -9.36
C PHE A 137 7.40 20.15 -9.00
N TRP A 138 7.30 21.10 -9.93
CA TRP A 138 6.63 22.39 -9.71
C TRP A 138 5.15 22.28 -9.34
N TRP A 139 4.49 21.19 -9.76
CA TRP A 139 3.07 20.92 -9.53
C TRP A 139 2.79 20.34 -8.12
N ALA A 140 3.79 19.83 -7.41
CA ALA A 140 3.60 19.13 -6.12
C ALA A 140 3.90 20.05 -4.93
N LYS A 141 3.27 21.22 -4.81
CA LYS A 141 3.62 22.23 -3.80
C LYS A 141 3.21 21.82 -2.39
N PHE A 142 4.17 21.73 -1.46
CA PHE A 142 3.90 21.44 -0.04
C PHE A 142 4.24 22.61 0.89
N ARG A 143 5.46 23.17 0.77
CA ARG A 143 5.95 24.34 1.53
C ARG A 143 6.74 25.27 0.61
N LYS A 144 7.22 26.42 1.12
CA LYS A 144 7.95 27.45 0.33
C LYS A 144 9.07 26.89 -0.56
N LYS A 145 9.83 25.89 -0.10
CA LYS A 145 10.94 25.27 -0.83
C LYS A 145 10.83 23.74 -1.00
N LYS A 146 9.78 23.11 -0.47
CA LYS A 146 9.61 21.65 -0.48
C LYS A 146 8.39 21.30 -1.31
N GLY A 147 8.58 20.39 -2.27
CA GLY A 147 7.49 19.71 -2.92
C GLY A 147 7.18 18.41 -2.19
N GLY A 148 5.99 17.87 -2.40
CA GLY A 148 5.65 16.56 -1.86
C GLY A 148 4.29 16.09 -2.33
N ILE A 149 4.17 14.78 -2.43
CA ILE A 149 2.90 14.09 -2.67
C ILE A 149 2.58 13.20 -1.48
N LYS A 150 1.28 12.97 -1.25
CA LYS A 150 0.77 12.00 -0.29
C LYS A 150 0.11 10.86 -1.04
N VAL A 151 0.47 9.64 -0.65
CA VAL A 151 -0.22 8.42 -1.08
C VAL A 151 -1.05 7.95 0.11
N HIS A 152 -2.36 8.14 0.01
CA HIS A 152 -3.34 7.61 0.96
C HIS A 152 -3.62 6.15 0.59
N THR A 153 -3.50 5.24 1.55
CA THR A 153 -3.67 3.81 1.30
C THR A 153 -4.62 3.20 2.30
N LEU A 154 -5.62 2.49 1.80
CA LEU A 154 -6.41 1.55 2.58
C LEU A 154 -5.72 0.19 2.49
N TYR A 155 -5.18 -0.30 3.59
CA TYR A 155 -4.44 -1.53 3.67
C TYR A 155 -5.28 -2.62 4.31
N ASP A 156 -5.48 -3.73 3.60
CA ASP A 156 -6.16 -4.91 4.13
C ASP A 156 -5.17 -5.70 4.97
N ILE A 157 -5.40 -5.69 6.29
CA ILE A 157 -4.49 -6.29 7.27
C ILE A 157 -4.48 -7.82 7.14
N GLU A 158 -5.61 -8.41 6.76
CA GLU A 158 -5.77 -9.86 6.70
C GLU A 158 -5.10 -10.44 5.46
N THR A 159 -5.27 -9.78 4.30
CA THR A 159 -4.60 -10.23 3.07
C THR A 159 -3.16 -9.72 2.95
N GLN A 160 -2.79 -8.73 3.77
CA GLN A 160 -1.55 -7.95 3.65
C GLN A 160 -1.39 -7.31 2.26
N ILE A 161 -2.49 -6.88 1.65
CA ILE A 161 -2.51 -6.24 0.33
C ILE A 161 -3.22 -4.89 0.46
N PRO A 162 -2.69 -3.84 -0.17
CA PRO A 162 -3.41 -2.57 -0.23
C PRO A 162 -4.67 -2.71 -1.10
N ALA A 163 -5.82 -2.28 -0.58
CA ALA A 163 -7.11 -2.35 -1.24
C ALA A 163 -7.46 -1.08 -2.03
N PHE A 164 -7.00 0.09 -1.58
CA PHE A 164 -7.29 1.37 -2.22
C PHE A 164 -6.10 2.33 -2.12
N PHE A 165 -5.90 3.14 -3.16
CA PHE A 165 -4.86 4.15 -3.23
C PHE A 165 -5.39 5.45 -3.78
N HIS A 166 -5.02 6.56 -3.14
CA HIS A 166 -5.35 7.89 -3.63
C HIS A 166 -4.15 8.81 -3.50
N ILE A 167 -3.73 9.41 -4.61
CA ILE A 167 -2.58 10.31 -4.68
C ILE A 167 -3.09 11.74 -4.62
N THR A 168 -2.54 12.53 -3.70
CA THR A 168 -2.85 13.95 -3.52
C THR A 168 -1.58 14.75 -3.33
N GLU A 169 -1.67 16.07 -3.47
CA GLU A 169 -0.62 16.97 -3.00
C GLU A 169 -0.42 16.83 -1.49
N ALA A 170 0.82 16.95 -1.01
CA ALA A 170 1.10 16.80 0.42
C ALA A 170 0.48 17.90 1.31
N SER A 171 0.04 19.01 0.71
CA SER A 171 -0.67 20.11 1.39
C SER A 171 -2.07 19.70 1.88
N VAL A 172 -2.67 18.68 1.28
CA VAL A 172 -4.01 18.21 1.60
C VAL A 172 -4.00 17.54 2.98
N HIS A 173 -4.94 17.94 3.84
CA HIS A 173 -5.13 17.34 5.16
C HIS A 173 -5.69 15.91 5.02
N ASP A 174 -5.15 14.97 5.79
CA ASP A 174 -5.40 13.53 5.59
C ASP A 174 -6.87 13.15 5.79
N SER A 175 -7.57 13.82 6.71
CA SER A 175 -9.01 13.61 6.93
C SER A 175 -9.89 13.92 5.71
N LYS A 176 -9.40 14.67 4.71
CA LYS A 176 -10.14 14.91 3.46
C LYS A 176 -10.19 13.66 2.58
N ALA A 177 -9.14 12.84 2.60
CA ALA A 177 -9.05 11.61 1.81
C ALA A 177 -10.05 10.54 2.25
N MET A 178 -10.59 10.65 3.48
CA MET A 178 -11.66 9.75 3.97
C MET A 178 -12.90 9.75 3.06
N LYS A 179 -13.16 10.84 2.33
CA LYS A 179 -14.32 10.92 1.43
C LYS A 179 -14.21 10.00 0.22
N GLU A 180 -12.99 9.72 -0.22
CA GLU A 180 -12.69 8.94 -1.42
C GLU A 180 -12.64 7.44 -1.13
N ILE A 181 -12.65 7.04 0.15
CA ILE A 181 -12.56 5.63 0.54
C ILE A 181 -13.84 4.89 0.11
N PRO A 182 -13.73 3.78 -0.63
CA PRO A 182 -14.86 2.89 -0.89
C PRO A 182 -15.18 2.10 0.39
N TYR A 183 -16.14 2.59 1.16
CA TYR A 183 -16.59 1.92 2.39
C TYR A 183 -17.46 0.70 2.08
N GLU A 184 -17.15 -0.42 2.72
CA GLU A 184 -17.85 -1.69 2.62
C GLU A 184 -18.61 -1.95 3.93
N SER A 185 -19.86 -2.40 3.83
CA SER A 185 -20.65 -2.82 5.00
C SER A 185 -19.99 -4.00 5.73
N ASN A 186 -20.16 -4.07 7.05
CA ASN A 186 -19.56 -5.09 7.94
C ASN A 186 -18.02 -5.11 8.00
N SER A 187 -17.32 -4.18 7.34
CA SER A 187 -15.86 -4.06 7.42
C SER A 187 -15.42 -3.12 8.55
N PHE A 188 -14.23 -3.36 9.09
CA PHE A 188 -13.61 -2.59 10.17
C PHE A 188 -12.55 -1.64 9.62
N TYR A 189 -12.68 -0.35 9.91
CA TYR A 189 -11.76 0.70 9.46
C TYR A 189 -10.99 1.28 10.64
N ILE A 190 -9.69 1.06 10.66
CA ILE A 190 -8.80 1.52 11.72
C ILE A 190 -8.09 2.80 11.24
N PHE A 191 -8.27 3.87 11.99
CA PHE A 191 -7.72 5.18 11.67
C PHE A 191 -6.82 5.70 12.80
N ASP A 192 -5.80 6.48 12.44
CA ASP A 192 -5.03 7.24 13.44
C ASP A 192 -5.79 8.46 13.98
N ARG A 193 -5.29 9.06 15.06
CA ARG A 193 -5.83 10.25 15.72
C ARG A 193 -6.03 11.45 14.79
N ALA A 194 -5.28 11.56 13.70
CA ALA A 194 -5.42 12.64 12.71
C ALA A 194 -6.78 12.63 11.97
N TYR A 195 -7.46 11.48 11.94
CA TYR A 195 -8.70 11.25 11.18
C TYR A 195 -9.98 11.44 12.02
N ASN A 196 -9.91 12.18 13.13
CA ASN A 196 -11.06 12.46 14.00
C ASN A 196 -12.05 13.44 13.33
N ASN A 197 -12.78 12.96 12.32
CA ASN A 197 -13.81 13.69 11.59
C ASN A 197 -15.18 13.02 11.81
N PHE A 198 -15.93 13.50 12.79
CA PHE A 198 -17.20 12.92 13.21
C PHE A 198 -18.25 12.83 12.09
N LYS A 199 -18.25 13.77 11.15
CA LYS A 199 -19.16 13.72 9.98
C LYS A 199 -18.85 12.50 9.09
N MET A 200 -17.57 12.20 8.89
CA MET A 200 -17.17 11.01 8.15
C MET A 200 -17.38 9.73 8.95
N LEU A 201 -17.09 9.73 10.25
CA LEU A 201 -17.35 8.57 11.12
C LEU A 201 -18.84 8.22 11.17
N TYR A 202 -19.72 9.21 11.15
CA TYR A 202 -21.16 8.99 11.08
C TYR A 202 -21.58 8.39 9.74
N LYS A 203 -20.98 8.82 8.63
CA LYS A 203 -21.20 8.19 7.31
C LYS A 203 -20.80 6.71 7.32
N ILE A 204 -19.68 6.35 7.96
CA ILE A 204 -19.24 4.95 8.13
C ILE A 204 -20.28 4.17 8.92
N HIS A 205 -20.77 4.73 10.03
CA HIS A 205 -21.82 4.15 10.84
C HIS A 205 -23.11 3.89 10.02
N GLN A 206 -23.55 4.87 9.23
CA GLN A 206 -24.75 4.76 8.38
C GLN A 206 -24.64 3.68 7.29
N ILE A 207 -23.43 3.39 6.80
CA ILE A 207 -23.16 2.33 5.82
C ILE A 207 -23.22 0.93 6.46
N GLY A 208 -23.28 0.84 7.80
CA GLY A 208 -23.16 -0.42 8.53
C GLY A 208 -21.72 -0.92 8.61
N ALA A 209 -20.75 -0.03 8.46
CA ALA A 209 -19.34 -0.32 8.65
C ALA A 209 -18.88 0.07 10.07
N TYR A 210 -17.79 -0.51 10.53
CA TYR A 210 -17.23 -0.26 11.86
C TYR A 210 -15.96 0.57 11.76
N PHE A 211 -15.71 1.45 12.72
CA PHE A 211 -14.45 2.18 12.80
C PHE A 211 -13.80 2.03 14.17
N VAL A 212 -12.47 2.09 14.21
CA VAL A 212 -11.69 2.20 15.45
C VAL A 212 -10.72 3.36 15.28
N ILE A 213 -10.83 4.36 16.15
CA ILE A 213 -9.95 5.54 16.11
C ILE A 213 -9.41 5.87 17.49
N ARG A 214 -8.21 6.43 17.54
CA ARG A 214 -7.66 7.00 18.78
C ARG A 214 -8.30 8.34 19.10
N GLY A 215 -8.91 8.43 20.26
CA GLY A 215 -9.53 9.63 20.79
C GLY A 215 -8.52 10.73 21.10
N LYS A 216 -8.96 12.00 20.99
CA LYS A 216 -8.18 13.15 21.47
C LYS A 216 -8.36 13.31 22.98
N LYS A 217 -7.33 13.79 23.68
CA LYS A 217 -7.37 14.01 25.15
C LYS A 217 -8.50 14.96 25.58
N ASN A 218 -8.85 15.93 24.73
CA ASN A 218 -9.86 16.95 25.01
C ASN A 218 -11.27 16.60 24.46
N LEU A 219 -11.56 15.32 24.25
CA LEU A 219 -12.89 14.89 23.81
C LEU A 219 -13.93 15.21 24.89
N GLN A 220 -14.91 16.03 24.56
CA GLN A 220 -16.04 16.33 25.45
C GLN A 220 -17.16 15.32 25.21
N TYR A 221 -17.47 14.53 26.24
CA TYR A 221 -18.51 13.51 26.18
C TYR A 221 -19.21 13.32 27.52
N LYS A 222 -20.39 12.69 27.47
CA LYS A 222 -21.16 12.24 28.62
C LYS A 222 -21.26 10.72 28.55
N SER A 223 -20.97 10.04 29.66
CA SER A 223 -21.12 8.60 29.73
C SER A 223 -22.56 8.20 30.02
N ILE A 224 -23.06 7.22 29.26
CA ILE A 224 -24.42 6.68 29.39
C ILE A 224 -24.38 5.39 30.20
N LYS A 225 -23.47 4.47 29.85
CA LYS A 225 -23.33 3.15 30.47
C LYS A 225 -21.86 2.80 30.63
N TRP A 226 -21.54 2.17 31.75
CA TRP A 226 -20.21 1.62 32.03
C TRP A 226 -20.30 0.12 32.23
N LYS A 227 -19.33 -0.61 31.68
CA LYS A 227 -19.17 -2.03 32.01
C LYS A 227 -18.45 -2.17 33.35
N ARG A 228 -18.85 -3.18 34.11
CA ARG A 228 -18.20 -3.61 35.36
C ARG A 228 -17.37 -4.85 35.09
N ARG A 229 -16.37 -5.12 35.94
CA ARG A 229 -15.45 -6.27 35.85
C ARG A 229 -14.69 -6.26 34.51
N LEU A 230 -13.78 -5.31 34.39
CA LEU A 230 -12.97 -5.13 33.19
C LEU A 230 -11.86 -6.20 33.14
N PRO A 231 -11.51 -6.71 31.95
CA PRO A 231 -10.38 -7.62 31.79
C PRO A 231 -9.06 -6.89 32.06
N LYS A 232 -7.97 -7.66 32.23
CA LYS A 232 -6.63 -7.11 32.43
C LYS A 232 -6.29 -6.10 31.31
N ASN A 233 -5.61 -5.01 31.67
CA ASN A 233 -5.21 -3.89 30.80
C ASN A 233 -6.35 -2.99 30.29
N ILE A 234 -7.62 -3.27 30.59
CA ILE A 234 -8.72 -2.36 30.27
C ILE A 234 -9.06 -1.52 31.51
N LEU A 235 -8.78 -0.23 31.42
CA LEU A 235 -9.04 0.74 32.48
C LEU A 235 -10.50 1.21 32.48
N SER A 236 -11.11 1.26 31.29
CA SER A 236 -12.48 1.75 31.14
C SER A 236 -13.12 1.20 29.87
N ASP A 237 -14.39 0.83 29.94
CA ASP A 237 -15.21 0.44 28.78
C ASP A 237 -16.64 0.94 29.00
N GLY A 238 -17.08 1.86 28.15
CA GLY A 238 -18.38 2.48 28.29
C GLY A 238 -18.96 3.05 27.01
N THR A 239 -20.27 3.21 27.00
CA THR A 239 -21.01 3.89 25.94
C THR A 239 -21.13 5.37 26.29
N ILE A 240 -20.76 6.24 25.35
CA ILE A 240 -20.70 7.69 25.52
C ILE A 240 -21.45 8.43 24.40
N GLU A 241 -21.88 9.64 24.71
CA GLU A 241 -22.44 10.62 23.77
C GLU A 241 -21.57 11.87 23.74
N LEU A 242 -21.41 12.48 22.58
CA LEU A 242 -20.66 13.74 22.44
C LEU A 242 -21.47 14.90 23.03
N THR A 243 -20.82 15.74 23.82
CA THR A 243 -21.45 16.93 24.42
C THR A 243 -21.10 18.23 23.69
N GLY A 244 -20.04 18.23 22.88
CA GLY A 244 -19.65 19.39 22.09
C GLY A 244 -20.72 19.76 21.03
N PHE A 245 -20.95 21.06 20.82
CA PHE A 245 -22.00 21.58 19.93
C PHE A 245 -21.95 20.98 18.52
N TYR A 246 -20.84 21.17 17.79
CA TYR A 246 -20.69 20.62 16.43
C TYR A 246 -20.51 19.09 16.39
N PRO A 247 -19.65 18.47 17.23
CA PRO A 247 -19.49 17.01 17.22
C PRO A 247 -20.81 16.25 17.45
N ARG A 248 -21.68 16.73 18.34
CA ARG A 248 -22.99 16.15 18.60
C ARG A 248 -23.93 16.25 17.39
N GLN A 249 -23.90 17.36 16.66
CA GLN A 249 -24.67 17.51 15.42
C GLN A 249 -24.15 16.59 14.31
N TYR A 250 -22.84 16.37 14.24
CA TYR A 250 -22.23 15.53 13.20
C TYR A 250 -22.34 14.03 13.46
N TYR A 251 -22.38 13.63 14.73
CA TYR A 251 -22.56 12.24 15.15
C TYR A 251 -23.52 12.22 16.36
N PRO A 252 -24.83 12.11 16.11
CA PRO A 252 -25.85 12.16 17.16
C PRO A 252 -26.00 10.85 17.93
N GLU A 253 -25.53 9.73 17.37
CA GLU A 253 -25.66 8.40 17.97
C GLU A 253 -24.64 8.16 19.09
N PRO A 254 -24.96 7.29 20.08
CA PRO A 254 -24.00 6.87 21.07
C PRO A 254 -22.93 5.97 20.47
N PHE A 255 -21.70 6.05 20.99
CA PHE A 255 -20.61 5.17 20.59
C PHE A 255 -19.78 4.73 21.79
N ARG A 256 -18.88 3.77 21.58
CA ARG A 256 -18.10 3.14 22.64
C ARG A 256 -16.76 3.83 22.82
N LEU A 257 -16.39 4.06 24.07
CA LEU A 257 -15.07 4.50 24.49
C LEU A 257 -14.40 3.40 25.31
N VAL A 258 -13.17 3.06 24.93
CA VAL A 258 -12.34 2.08 25.63
C VAL A 258 -11.02 2.72 26.02
N ARG A 259 -10.64 2.63 27.30
CA ARG A 259 -9.31 3.01 27.78
C ARG A 259 -8.50 1.75 28.03
N TYR A 260 -7.36 1.65 27.35
CA TYR A 260 -6.44 0.53 27.39
C TYR A 260 -5.09 0.99 27.93
N TRP A 261 -4.51 0.23 28.85
CA TRP A 261 -3.16 0.40 29.34
C TRP A 261 -2.20 -0.49 28.56
N ASP A 262 -1.21 0.11 27.91
CA ASP A 262 -0.18 -0.64 27.21
C ASP A 262 1.04 -0.84 28.12
N GLU A 263 1.27 -2.09 28.54
CA GLU A 263 2.41 -2.46 29.40
C GLU A 263 3.75 -2.27 28.66
N GLU A 264 3.80 -2.46 27.34
CA GLU A 264 5.04 -2.33 26.54
C GLU A 264 5.54 -0.88 26.46
N GLN A 265 4.63 0.09 26.45
CA GLN A 265 4.94 1.51 26.23
C GLN A 265 4.63 2.37 27.46
N GLU A 266 4.21 1.73 28.55
CA GLU A 266 3.81 2.36 29.82
C GLU A 266 2.87 3.56 29.62
N ARG A 267 1.89 3.41 28.72
CA ARG A 267 0.98 4.52 28.37
C ARG A 267 -0.47 4.10 28.18
N GLU A 268 -1.36 5.04 28.48
CA GLU A 268 -2.79 4.91 28.24
C GLU A 268 -3.17 5.29 26.80
N PHE A 269 -4.00 4.45 26.19
CA PHE A 269 -4.69 4.71 24.95
C PHE A 269 -6.20 4.81 25.17
N THR A 270 -6.82 5.84 24.60
CA THR A 270 -8.28 5.96 24.53
C THR A 270 -8.72 5.69 23.09
N PHE A 271 -9.53 4.66 22.90
CA PHE A 271 -10.13 4.27 21.62
C PHE A 271 -11.61 4.64 21.58
N ILE A 272 -12.06 5.02 20.39
CA ILE A 272 -13.44 5.34 20.06
C ILE A 272 -13.90 4.42 18.93
N THR A 273 -15.07 3.80 19.08
CA THR A 273 -15.62 2.88 18.07
C THR A 273 -17.13 2.80 18.12
N ASN A 274 -17.78 2.53 16.98
CA ASN A 274 -19.18 2.12 16.91
C ASN A 274 -19.38 0.60 17.04
N ALA A 275 -18.31 -0.19 17.12
CA ALA A 275 -18.38 -1.65 17.27
C ALA A 275 -18.72 -2.04 18.72
N MET A 276 -20.01 -2.22 18.99
CA MET A 276 -20.51 -2.60 20.33
C MET A 276 -20.37 -4.09 20.62
N HIS A 277 -20.30 -4.93 19.58
CA HIS A 277 -20.37 -6.39 19.68
C HIS A 277 -19.01 -7.06 19.97
N ILE A 278 -17.89 -6.43 19.59
CA ILE A 278 -16.53 -6.98 19.82
C ILE A 278 -16.05 -6.73 21.26
N SER A 279 -15.05 -7.50 21.72
CA SER A 279 -14.47 -7.28 23.04
C SER A 279 -13.58 -6.03 23.09
N ALA A 280 -13.36 -5.48 24.28
CA ALA A 280 -12.47 -4.33 24.46
C ALA A 280 -11.01 -4.65 24.12
N LEU A 281 -10.58 -5.91 24.34
CA LEU A 281 -9.26 -6.40 23.96
C LEU A 281 -9.10 -6.50 22.44
N GLN A 282 -10.12 -7.00 21.73
CA GLN A 282 -10.10 -7.02 20.25
C GLN A 282 -9.99 -5.61 19.66
N ILE A 283 -10.63 -4.59 20.25
CA ILE A 283 -10.46 -3.20 19.82
C ILE A 283 -9.00 -2.75 19.93
N ALA A 284 -8.35 -3.07 21.05
CA ALA A 284 -6.93 -2.74 21.26
C ALA A 284 -6.03 -3.50 20.26
N GLU A 285 -6.32 -4.77 20.01
CA GLU A 285 -5.59 -5.60 19.04
C GLU A 285 -5.75 -5.10 17.60
N LEU A 286 -6.96 -4.73 17.19
CA LEU A 286 -7.23 -4.09 15.90
C LEU A 286 -6.38 -2.82 15.76
N TYR A 287 -6.35 -1.96 16.78
CA TYR A 287 -5.54 -0.75 16.74
C TYR A 287 -4.03 -1.04 16.74
N LYS A 288 -3.55 -2.06 17.46
CA LYS A 288 -2.14 -2.49 17.43
C LYS A 288 -1.73 -2.92 16.02
N ASN A 289 -2.60 -3.64 15.32
CA ASN A 289 -2.37 -4.08 13.94
C ASN A 289 -2.47 -2.97 12.89
N ARG A 290 -2.94 -1.77 13.25
CA ARG A 290 -2.85 -0.59 12.37
C ARG A 290 -1.43 -0.35 11.88
N TRP A 291 -0.42 -0.57 12.74
CA TRP A 291 1.00 -0.35 12.42
C TRP A 291 1.48 -1.12 11.18
N GLN A 292 0.77 -2.18 10.76
CA GLN A 292 1.08 -2.90 9.53
C GLN A 292 1.04 -2.00 8.28
N VAL A 293 0.18 -0.98 8.22
CA VAL A 293 0.18 -0.02 7.10
C VAL A 293 1.45 0.83 7.07
N GLU A 294 2.00 1.18 8.24
CA GLU A 294 3.25 1.93 8.35
C GLU A 294 4.45 1.06 7.94
N LEU A 295 4.46 -0.22 8.35
CA LEU A 295 5.44 -1.19 7.88
C LEU A 295 5.35 -1.38 6.36
N PHE A 296 4.14 -1.44 5.80
CA PHE A 296 3.93 -1.47 4.36
C PHE A 296 4.50 -0.23 3.68
N PHE A 297 4.28 0.98 4.20
CA PHE A 297 4.89 2.19 3.65
C PHE A 297 6.41 2.19 3.74
N LYS A 298 6.97 1.75 4.86
CA LYS A 298 8.42 1.58 5.03
C LYS A 298 8.97 0.62 3.97
N TRP A 299 8.33 -0.54 3.82
CA TRP A 299 8.68 -1.55 2.83
C TRP A 299 8.60 -0.99 1.41
N LEU A 300 7.50 -0.33 1.06
CA LEU A 300 7.26 0.24 -0.26
C LEU A 300 8.30 1.32 -0.59
N LYS A 301 8.65 2.18 0.37
CA LYS A 301 9.71 3.20 0.23
C LYS A 301 11.12 2.63 0.15
N GLN A 302 11.39 1.49 0.77
CA GLN A 302 12.73 0.88 0.82
C GLN A 302 13.01 0.00 -0.39
N HIS A 303 12.04 -0.81 -0.81
CA HIS A 303 12.23 -1.86 -1.81
C HIS A 303 11.68 -1.50 -3.18
N LEU A 304 10.78 -0.52 -3.26
CA LEU A 304 10.31 0.01 -4.53
C LEU A 304 10.82 1.43 -4.75
N LYS A 305 11.02 1.77 -6.01
CA LYS A 305 11.57 3.06 -6.45
C LYS A 305 10.44 4.06 -6.55
N ILE A 306 9.98 4.52 -5.39
CA ILE A 306 9.00 5.60 -5.26
C ILE A 306 9.57 6.86 -4.58
N LYS A 307 10.84 6.83 -4.13
CA LYS A 307 11.55 8.01 -3.61
C LYS A 307 12.23 8.82 -4.71
N LYS A 308 12.57 8.18 -5.82
CA LYS A 308 13.19 8.80 -7.00
C LYS A 308 12.33 8.48 -8.21
N PHE A 309 11.80 9.51 -8.87
CA PHE A 309 10.95 9.35 -10.04
C PHE A 309 11.74 9.47 -11.34
N TRP A 310 11.35 8.66 -12.32
CA TRP A 310 11.98 8.60 -13.65
C TRP A 310 11.35 9.58 -14.65
N GLY A 311 10.46 10.44 -14.17
CA GLY A 311 9.89 11.59 -14.87
C GLY A 311 9.48 12.66 -13.88
N THR A 312 9.31 13.88 -14.36
CA THR A 312 9.03 15.07 -13.54
C THR A 312 7.57 15.51 -13.58
N THR A 313 6.78 15.03 -14.55
CA THR A 313 5.35 15.35 -14.66
C THR A 313 4.52 14.53 -13.68
N GLU A 314 3.36 15.06 -13.30
CA GLU A 314 2.41 14.34 -12.44
C GLU A 314 2.04 12.98 -13.01
N ASN A 315 1.78 12.94 -14.32
CA ASN A 315 1.47 11.71 -15.04
C ASN A 315 2.56 10.65 -14.90
N ALA A 316 3.84 11.02 -15.09
CA ALA A 316 4.96 10.09 -14.97
C ALA A 316 5.10 9.52 -13.55
N VAL A 317 4.88 10.39 -12.54
CA VAL A 317 4.93 10.02 -11.12
C VAL A 317 3.80 9.06 -10.77
N ARG A 318 2.57 9.34 -11.22
CA ARG A 318 1.42 8.44 -11.05
C ARG A 318 1.66 7.08 -11.70
N ILE A 319 2.09 7.05 -12.96
CA ILE A 319 2.43 5.80 -13.67
C ILE A 319 3.45 4.98 -12.87
N GLN A 320 4.52 5.61 -12.38
CA GLN A 320 5.55 4.90 -11.62
C GLN A 320 5.02 4.33 -10.31
N ILE A 321 4.14 5.05 -9.60
CA ILE A 321 3.50 4.56 -8.36
C ILE A 321 2.61 3.35 -8.65
N TYR A 322 1.73 3.44 -9.66
CA TYR A 322 0.85 2.32 -10.03
C TYR A 322 1.63 1.09 -10.52
N ILE A 323 2.75 1.29 -11.21
CA ILE A 323 3.63 0.19 -11.62
C ILE A 323 4.37 -0.41 -10.41
N ALA A 324 4.79 0.40 -9.44
CA ALA A 324 5.37 -0.09 -8.20
C ALA A 324 4.38 -0.96 -7.42
N ILE A 325 3.13 -0.51 -7.28
CA ILE A 325 2.03 -1.27 -6.67
C ILE A 325 1.76 -2.58 -7.45
N SER A 326 1.71 -2.50 -8.78
CA SER A 326 1.54 -3.67 -9.65
C SER A 326 2.67 -4.68 -9.46
N THR A 327 3.90 -4.21 -9.29
CA THR A 327 5.08 -5.05 -9.04
C THR A 327 4.98 -5.74 -7.69
N TYR A 328 4.58 -5.01 -6.64
CA TYR A 328 4.31 -5.60 -5.33
C TYR A 328 3.24 -6.70 -5.41
N CYS A 329 2.10 -6.40 -6.04
CA CYS A 329 1.00 -7.35 -6.17
C CYS A 329 1.42 -8.59 -6.99
N LEU A 330 2.23 -8.41 -8.03
CA LEU A 330 2.79 -9.51 -8.81
C LEU A 330 3.65 -10.44 -7.94
N VAL A 331 4.60 -9.89 -7.18
CA VAL A 331 5.43 -10.68 -6.26
C VAL A 331 4.55 -11.38 -5.23
N ALA A 332 3.55 -10.69 -4.70
CA ALA A 332 2.63 -11.25 -3.72
C ALA A 332 1.78 -12.41 -4.27
N ILE A 333 1.31 -12.31 -5.51
CA ILE A 333 0.59 -13.39 -6.22
C ILE A 333 1.51 -14.59 -6.42
N ILE A 334 2.74 -14.35 -6.89
CA ILE A 334 3.72 -15.40 -7.17
C ILE A 334 4.10 -16.17 -5.90
N GLN A 335 4.37 -15.45 -4.81
CA GLN A 335 4.66 -16.06 -3.52
C GLN A 335 3.55 -17.03 -3.08
N LYS A 336 2.28 -16.65 -3.29
CA LYS A 336 1.13 -17.49 -2.92
C LYS A 336 0.93 -18.65 -3.89
N ASP A 337 0.98 -18.41 -5.19
CA ASP A 337 0.78 -19.43 -6.24
C ASP A 337 1.85 -20.51 -6.23
N MET A 338 3.07 -20.13 -5.86
CA MET A 338 4.20 -21.05 -5.74
C MET A 338 4.40 -21.60 -4.33
N GLN A 339 3.55 -21.21 -3.36
CA GLN A 339 3.65 -21.60 -1.95
C GLN A 339 5.06 -21.37 -1.37
N ILE A 340 5.64 -20.21 -1.68
CA ILE A 340 6.99 -19.87 -1.25
C ILE A 340 6.96 -19.48 0.24
N ASN A 341 7.64 -20.28 1.06
CA ASN A 341 7.81 -20.05 2.50
C ASN A 341 8.91 -19.02 2.81
N ARG A 342 8.93 -17.90 2.09
CA ARG A 342 9.82 -16.76 2.33
C ARG A 342 9.02 -15.48 2.41
N SER A 343 9.57 -14.46 3.04
CA SER A 343 8.96 -13.12 3.08
C SER A 343 8.95 -12.49 1.67
N THR A 344 8.01 -11.58 1.43
CA THR A 344 7.92 -10.81 0.16
C THR A 344 9.25 -10.06 -0.13
N TYR A 345 9.94 -9.65 0.93
CA TYR A 345 11.24 -8.98 0.84
C TYR A 345 12.33 -9.89 0.26
N GLU A 346 12.53 -11.09 0.84
CA GLU A 346 13.54 -12.03 0.36
C GLU A 346 13.27 -12.45 -1.08
N VAL A 347 11.99 -12.65 -1.44
CA VAL A 347 11.59 -12.94 -2.81
C VAL A 347 12.03 -11.80 -3.74
N LEU A 348 11.77 -10.54 -3.36
CA LEU A 348 12.16 -9.38 -4.17
C LEU A 348 13.69 -9.26 -4.29
N GLN A 349 14.44 -9.52 -3.23
CA GLN A 349 15.91 -9.49 -3.28
C GLN A 349 16.48 -10.53 -4.24
N ILE A 350 16.02 -11.78 -4.15
CA ILE A 350 16.46 -12.86 -5.04
C ILE A 350 16.11 -12.50 -6.48
N LEU A 351 14.89 -12.02 -6.71
CA LEU A 351 14.47 -11.59 -8.04
C LEU A 351 15.34 -10.46 -8.57
N SER A 352 15.72 -9.47 -7.74
CA SER A 352 16.49 -8.30 -8.18
C SER A 352 17.82 -8.62 -8.86
N ILE A 353 18.46 -9.73 -8.48
CA ILE A 353 19.74 -10.18 -9.02
C ILE A 353 19.53 -11.16 -10.19
N SER A 354 18.48 -12.00 -10.11
CA SER A 354 18.28 -13.09 -11.06
C SER A 354 17.36 -12.78 -12.25
N LEU A 355 16.89 -11.54 -12.44
CA LEU A 355 15.93 -11.20 -13.52
C LEU A 355 16.35 -11.66 -14.92
N THR A 356 17.67 -11.65 -15.20
CA THR A 356 18.23 -12.02 -16.51
C THR A 356 18.82 -13.44 -16.58
N ASP A 357 18.62 -14.22 -15.51
CA ASP A 357 18.98 -15.64 -15.48
C ASP A 357 17.89 -16.48 -16.15
N LYS A 358 18.24 -17.70 -16.56
CA LYS A 358 17.29 -18.69 -17.14
C LYS A 358 16.87 -19.77 -16.13
N THR A 359 17.16 -19.56 -14.85
CA THR A 359 16.77 -20.47 -13.78
C THR A 359 15.24 -20.52 -13.66
N GLN A 360 14.68 -21.70 -13.41
CA GLN A 360 13.24 -21.82 -13.15
C GLN A 360 12.90 -21.13 -11.84
N LEU A 361 11.78 -20.38 -11.82
CA LEU A 361 11.35 -19.64 -10.64
C LEU A 361 11.29 -20.50 -9.36
N ARG A 362 10.81 -21.74 -9.42
CA ARG A 362 10.73 -22.62 -8.23
C ARG A 362 12.12 -22.89 -7.65
N ASN A 363 13.06 -23.29 -8.50
CA ASN A 363 14.42 -23.63 -8.13
C ASN A 363 15.19 -22.46 -7.49
N LEU A 364 14.83 -21.21 -7.81
CA LEU A 364 15.42 -20.02 -7.18
C LEU A 364 15.05 -19.89 -5.70
N PHE A 365 13.84 -20.30 -5.32
CA PHE A 365 13.34 -20.14 -3.96
C PHE A 365 13.51 -21.40 -3.09
N ASP A 366 13.74 -22.56 -3.69
CA ASP A 366 13.90 -23.82 -2.95
C ASP A 366 15.31 -24.02 -2.35
N LYS A 367 16.35 -23.38 -2.91
CA LYS A 367 17.76 -23.70 -2.60
C LYS A 367 18.35 -23.12 -1.31
N THR A 368 17.67 -22.21 -0.60
CA THR A 368 18.23 -21.57 0.61
C THR A 368 17.19 -21.39 1.70
N LYS A 369 16.97 -22.41 2.52
CA LYS A 369 16.38 -22.19 3.86
C LYS A 369 17.49 -21.63 4.74
N PHE A 370 17.51 -20.32 4.96
CA PHE A 370 18.33 -19.76 6.03
C PHE A 370 17.88 -20.42 7.35
N GLN A 371 18.83 -20.94 8.12
CA GLN A 371 18.59 -21.18 9.54
C GLN A 371 18.36 -19.80 10.15
N ASN A 372 17.12 -19.51 10.55
CA ASN A 372 16.83 -18.34 11.35
C ASN A 372 17.47 -18.57 12.73
N ASP A 373 18.77 -18.32 12.83
CA ASP A 373 19.42 -18.22 14.13
C ASP A 373 18.80 -17.04 14.85
N LYS A 374 18.08 -17.36 15.94
CA LYS A 374 17.43 -16.40 16.82
C LYS A 374 18.42 -15.40 17.47
N GLU A 375 19.72 -15.55 17.23
CA GLU A 375 20.78 -14.76 17.86
C GLU A 375 21.10 -13.44 17.16
N GLN A 376 20.71 -13.21 15.90
CA GLN A 376 21.01 -11.95 15.19
C GLN A 376 19.93 -10.86 15.28
N TYR A 377 18.80 -11.11 15.95
CA TYR A 377 17.83 -10.05 16.27
C TYR A 377 18.33 -9.05 17.34
N ARG A 378 19.57 -9.21 17.85
CA ARG A 378 20.17 -8.34 18.87
C ARG A 378 21.22 -7.35 18.35
N LEU A 379 21.54 -7.30 17.06
CA LEU A 379 22.57 -6.39 16.55
C LEU A 379 22.03 -5.46 15.47
N ASN A 380 21.79 -4.22 15.90
CA ASN A 380 21.68 -2.97 15.13
C ASN A 380 20.36 -2.64 14.42
N ALA A 381 19.25 -2.70 15.16
CA ALA A 381 18.16 -1.76 14.92
C ALA A 381 18.39 -0.49 15.78
N PRO A 382 18.51 0.73 15.21
CA PRO A 382 18.36 1.93 16.01
C PRO A 382 16.98 1.95 16.66
N ASN A 383 16.98 2.33 17.94
CA ASN A 383 15.86 2.30 18.86
C ASN A 383 14.63 3.10 18.36
N LEU A 384 13.49 2.68 18.89
CA LEU A 384 12.16 2.77 18.30
C LEU A 384 11.49 4.16 18.32
N PHE A 385 11.97 5.18 19.04
CA PHE A 385 11.23 6.45 19.22
C PHE A 385 12.07 7.67 19.66
N ASP A 386 13.16 8.00 18.95
CA ASP A 386 13.63 9.39 18.95
C ASP A 386 12.81 10.16 17.90
N TYR A 387 11.67 10.73 18.30
CA TYR A 387 11.07 12.01 17.87
C TYR A 387 9.71 12.25 18.54
#